data_AF-C7DF29-F1
#
_entry.id   AF-C7DF29-F1
#
_cell.length_a   1.000
_cell.length_b   1.000
_cell.length_c   1.000
_cell.angle_alpha   90.00
_cell.angle_beta   90.00
_cell.angle_gamma   90.00
#
_symmetry.space_group_name_H-M   'P 1'
#
loop_
_entity.id
_entity.type
_entity.pdbx_description
1 polymer ?
#
loop_
_entity_poly.entity_id
_entity_poly.type
_entity_poly.pdbx_seq_one_letter_code
_entity_poly.pdbx_strand_id
1 'polypeptide(L)'
;MVANSNVPIIIKRKKVVSGDGHHGGAWKVAYADFVTAMMAFFMLMWLLNATTENQRKGIADYFSPTIPISRISGGGDGAFGGESVLSKDLLPEVGNLPQPSQAQAQLLGAEQDEISFNQVMEALTALSGESAVIDRMLRHVITRVTDEGLIIELFDLEDQPLFIDASDVPTGVMQDLTAMIAQIVGFVSNDLAVEGHVRSQPIVLLKNQNWEISHSRAQAIRLLLQQNGAYPQQMNRVTAHGDREPQYKNPLSVRNNRIEIIVLRSGEGKSF
;
A
#
# COMPACT_ATOMS: atom_id res chain seq x y z
N MET A 1 -69.57 -13.10 89.51
CA MET A 1 -68.93 -14.33 89.02
C MET A 1 -67.94 -13.96 87.92
N VAL A 2 -66.83 -14.69 87.92
CA VAL A 2 -65.59 -14.51 87.15
C VAL A 2 -65.80 -14.52 85.63
N ALA A 3 -65.07 -13.66 84.92
CA ALA A 3 -64.38 -14.04 83.68
C ALA A 3 -63.34 -12.95 83.33
N ASN A 4 -62.12 -13.19 83.78
CA ASN A 4 -60.94 -12.41 83.46
C ASN A 4 -60.51 -12.76 82.03
N SER A 5 -61.03 -12.06 81.02
CA SER A 5 -60.60 -12.24 79.64
C SER A 5 -59.35 -11.42 79.38
N ASN A 6 -58.21 -12.04 79.70
CA ASN A 6 -56.87 -11.58 79.37
C ASN A 6 -56.65 -11.71 77.85
N VAL A 7 -57.27 -10.83 77.07
CA VAL A 7 -57.04 -10.75 75.62
C VAL A 7 -55.70 -10.03 75.41
N PRO A 8 -54.70 -10.65 74.76
CA PRO A 8 -53.42 -9.99 74.56
C PRO A 8 -53.60 -8.77 73.65
N ILE A 9 -53.29 -7.58 74.17
CA ILE A 9 -53.27 -6.35 73.39
C ILE A 9 -52.05 -6.38 72.48
N ILE A 10 -52.27 -6.64 71.18
CA ILE A 10 -51.22 -6.60 70.16
C ILE A 10 -51.03 -5.16 69.69
N ILE A 11 -50.02 -4.47 70.22
CA ILE A 11 -49.64 -3.14 69.72
C ILE A 11 -48.74 -3.31 68.49
N LYS A 12 -49.32 -3.20 67.29
CA LYS A 12 -48.56 -3.16 66.03
C LYS A 12 -47.92 -1.77 65.85
N ARG A 13 -46.71 -1.56 66.37
CA ARG A 13 -45.89 -0.39 66.00
C ARG A 13 -45.35 -0.60 64.58
N LYS A 14 -46.03 -0.06 63.57
CA LYS A 14 -45.45 0.11 62.24
C LYS A 14 -44.36 1.20 62.37
N LYS A 15 -43.10 0.80 62.42
CA LYS A 15 -41.99 1.73 62.19
C LYS A 15 -42.11 2.15 60.73
N VAL A 16 -42.65 3.34 60.47
CA VAL A 16 -42.44 4.01 59.19
C VAL A 16 -40.98 4.43 59.21
N VAL A 17 -40.11 3.52 58.77
CA VAL A 17 -38.77 3.92 58.37
C VAL A 17 -39.02 4.71 57.09
N SER A 18 -38.95 6.03 57.16
CA SER A 18 -38.57 6.84 56.01
C SER A 18 -37.12 6.47 55.70
N GLY A 19 -36.94 5.28 55.13
CA GLY A 19 -35.70 4.93 54.48
C GLY A 19 -35.73 5.70 53.19
N ASP A 20 -34.79 6.63 53.02
CA ASP A 20 -34.46 7.19 51.72
C ASP A 20 -34.45 6.05 50.70
N GLY A 21 -35.50 6.01 49.88
CA GLY A 21 -35.78 4.92 48.97
C GLY A 21 -34.88 5.00 47.74
N HIS A 22 -33.58 4.91 47.93
CA HIS A 22 -32.55 4.86 46.89
C HIS A 22 -32.55 3.56 46.06
N HIS A 23 -33.64 2.79 46.09
CA HIS A 23 -33.71 1.47 45.44
C HIS A 23 -34.64 1.42 44.21
N GLY A 24 -35.27 2.54 43.82
CA GLY A 24 -36.06 2.62 42.58
C GLY A 24 -35.27 3.02 41.32
N GLY A 25 -34.02 3.46 41.47
CA GLY A 25 -33.17 3.97 40.39
C GLY A 25 -32.01 3.05 39.96
N ALA A 26 -31.67 2.04 40.78
CA ALA A 26 -30.50 1.19 40.52
C ALA A 26 -30.58 0.43 39.18
N TRP A 27 -31.78 -0.01 38.78
CA TRP A 27 -31.98 -0.65 37.48
C TRP A 27 -31.84 0.33 36.30
N LYS A 28 -32.18 1.60 36.49
CA LYS A 28 -31.98 2.66 35.49
C LYS A 28 -30.51 3.02 35.35
N VAL A 29 -29.75 2.97 36.46
CA VAL A 29 -28.30 3.16 36.43
C VAL A 29 -27.61 2.01 35.71
N ALA A 30 -28.00 0.76 35.99
CA ALA A 30 -27.49 -0.41 35.25
C ALA A 30 -27.85 -0.36 33.76
N TYR A 31 -29.06 0.10 33.42
CA TYR A 31 -29.47 0.29 32.02
C TYR A 31 -28.69 1.42 31.34
N ALA A 32 -28.48 2.55 32.01
CA ALA A 32 -27.69 3.67 31.50
C ALA A 32 -26.23 3.28 31.27
N ASP A 33 -25.64 2.52 32.20
CA ASP A 33 -24.27 2.01 32.06
C ASP A 33 -24.16 1.03 30.88
N PHE A 34 -25.13 0.13 30.72
CA PHE A 34 -25.18 -0.77 29.56
C PHE A 34 -25.28 -0.02 28.22
N VAL A 35 -26.14 1.00 28.14
CA VAL A 35 -26.25 1.83 26.93
C VAL A 35 -24.96 2.60 26.65
N THR A 36 -24.27 3.09 27.69
CA THR A 36 -23.00 3.81 27.54
C THR A 36 -21.88 2.88 27.08
N ALA A 37 -21.82 1.65 27.61
CA ALA A 37 -20.90 0.62 27.14
C ALA A 37 -21.15 0.24 25.68
N MET A 38 -22.43 0.08 25.28
CA MET A 38 -22.78 -0.18 23.88
C MET A 38 -22.48 1.02 22.97
N MET A 39 -22.65 2.26 23.45
CA MET A 39 -22.30 3.46 22.70
C MET A 39 -20.78 3.57 22.49
N ALA A 40 -19.99 3.28 23.52
CA ALA A 40 -18.53 3.24 23.40
C ALA A 40 -18.07 2.11 22.45
N PHE A 41 -18.68 0.93 22.55
CA PHE A 41 -18.41 -0.19 21.63
C PHE A 41 -18.80 0.15 20.19
N PHE A 42 -19.94 0.81 19.98
CA PHE A 42 -20.39 1.27 18.68
C PHE A 42 -19.45 2.33 18.10
N MET A 43 -19.04 3.33 18.89
CA MET A 43 -18.06 4.33 18.44
C MET A 43 -16.71 3.67 18.08
N LEU A 44 -16.28 2.66 18.83
CA LEU A 44 -15.07 1.90 18.53
C LEU A 44 -15.21 1.12 17.20
N MET A 45 -16.31 0.40 17.00
CA MET A 45 -16.57 -0.34 15.76
C MET A 45 -16.76 0.60 14.57
N TRP A 46 -17.37 1.76 14.78
CA TRP A 46 -17.54 2.81 13.78
C TRP A 46 -16.19 3.38 13.36
N LEU A 47 -15.29 3.67 14.31
CA LEU A 47 -13.92 4.09 14.01
C LEU A 47 -13.13 3.00 13.29
N LEU A 48 -13.30 1.72 13.65
CA LEU A 48 -12.65 0.64 12.92
C LEU A 48 -13.17 0.56 11.49
N ASN A 49 -14.47 0.60 11.24
CA ASN A 49 -15.02 0.55 9.88
C ASN A 49 -14.61 1.77 9.03
N ALA A 50 -14.54 2.97 9.63
CA ALA A 50 -14.14 4.20 8.95
C ALA A 50 -12.62 4.35 8.74
N THR A 51 -11.79 3.47 9.32
CA THR A 51 -10.32 3.51 9.19
C THR A 51 -9.82 2.43 8.25
N THR A 52 -8.86 2.79 7.40
CA THR A 52 -8.18 1.86 6.49
C THR A 52 -7.25 0.92 7.26
N GLU A 53 -6.92 -0.23 6.68
CA GLU A 53 -5.99 -1.22 7.26
C GLU A 53 -4.68 -0.58 7.75
N ASN A 54 -4.17 0.42 7.00
CA ASN A 54 -2.94 1.14 7.29
C ASN A 54 -3.06 2.05 8.51
N GLN A 55 -4.21 2.72 8.71
CA GLN A 55 -4.46 3.55 9.91
C GLN A 55 -4.58 2.71 11.18
N ARG A 56 -5.18 1.51 11.08
CA ARG A 56 -5.29 0.59 12.23
C ARG A 56 -3.93 0.07 12.68
N LYS A 57 -3.01 -0.23 11.75
CA LYS A 57 -1.62 -0.60 12.06
C LYS A 57 -0.87 0.52 12.78
N GLY A 58 -0.98 1.76 12.30
CA GLY A 58 -0.31 2.91 12.95
C GLY A 58 -0.76 3.16 14.40
N ILE A 59 -2.04 2.93 14.72
CA ILE A 59 -2.55 3.02 16.10
C ILE A 59 -2.03 1.84 16.94
N ALA A 60 -1.96 0.63 16.37
CA ALA A 60 -1.43 -0.53 17.06
C ALA A 60 0.07 -0.36 17.43
N ASP A 61 0.87 0.20 16.53
CA ASP A 61 2.29 0.45 16.77
C ASP A 61 2.53 1.50 17.87
N TYR A 62 1.61 2.45 18.05
CA TYR A 62 1.66 3.42 19.16
C TYR A 62 1.44 2.76 20.53
N PHE A 63 0.55 1.77 20.61
CA PHE A 63 0.25 1.05 21.87
C PHE A 63 1.12 -0.17 22.11
N SER A 64 1.86 -0.63 21.10
CA SER A 64 2.83 -1.72 21.19
C SER A 64 4.15 -1.31 20.54
N PRO A 65 4.88 -0.32 21.09
CA PRO A 65 6.19 0.02 20.58
C PRO A 65 7.09 -1.21 20.74
N THR A 66 7.36 -1.88 19.62
CA THR A 66 8.44 -2.87 19.56
C THR A 66 9.71 -2.06 19.67
N ILE A 67 10.23 -1.92 20.88
CA ILE A 67 11.53 -1.29 21.12
C ILE A 67 12.52 -2.07 20.26
N PRO A 68 13.12 -1.49 19.20
CA PRO A 68 14.21 -2.15 18.54
C PRO A 68 15.36 -2.14 19.55
N ILE A 69 15.65 -3.30 20.14
CA ILE A 69 16.92 -3.51 20.82
C ILE A 69 17.98 -3.51 19.72
N SER A 70 18.41 -2.33 19.32
CA SER A 70 19.67 -2.13 18.63
C SER A 70 20.72 -2.74 19.54
N ARG A 71 21.32 -3.86 19.10
CA ARG A 71 22.45 -4.48 19.80
C ARG A 71 23.53 -3.42 19.92
N ILE A 72 23.70 -2.89 21.12
CA ILE A 72 24.90 -2.16 21.50
C ILE A 72 26.00 -3.19 21.39
N SER A 73 26.71 -3.19 20.26
CA SER A 73 27.85 -4.06 20.04
C SER A 73 28.95 -3.63 21.00
N GLY A 74 28.98 -4.27 22.16
CA GLY A 74 30.13 -4.27 23.04
C GLY A 74 31.31 -4.95 22.33
N GLY A 75 32.39 -4.20 22.15
CA GLY A 75 33.67 -4.70 21.69
C GLY A 75 34.54 -3.51 21.31
N GLY A 76 35.68 -3.25 21.90
CA GLY A 76 36.46 -3.90 22.94
C GLY A 76 37.70 -3.03 23.08
N ASP A 77 38.09 -2.73 24.31
CA ASP A 77 39.28 -1.95 24.63
C ASP A 77 40.54 -2.70 24.14
N GLY A 78 41.29 -2.12 23.19
CA GLY A 78 42.58 -2.67 22.75
C GLY A 78 42.97 -2.38 21.29
N ALA A 79 44.04 -1.60 21.14
CA ALA A 79 45.04 -1.43 20.05
C ALA A 79 44.75 -1.65 18.54
N PHE A 80 43.62 -2.18 18.10
CA PHE A 80 43.28 -2.35 16.68
C PHE A 80 41.76 -2.21 16.46
N GLY A 81 41.27 -0.98 16.22
CA GLY A 81 39.88 -0.80 15.80
C GLY A 81 39.34 0.62 15.82
N GLY A 82 39.34 1.28 14.66
CA GLY A 82 38.35 2.29 14.28
C GLY A 82 38.81 3.75 14.27
N GLU A 83 39.01 4.31 13.06
CA GLU A 83 38.70 5.71 12.79
C GLU A 83 37.51 5.75 11.84
N SER A 84 36.37 6.27 12.31
CA SER A 84 35.36 6.85 11.43
C SER A 84 35.43 8.36 11.63
N VAL A 85 35.80 9.03 10.54
CA VAL A 85 36.06 10.47 10.45
C VAL A 85 34.73 11.23 10.39
N LEU A 86 33.90 11.13 11.43
CA LEU A 86 32.74 12.01 11.59
C LEU A 86 33.13 13.24 12.40
N SER A 87 33.93 14.11 11.79
CA SER A 87 34.20 15.44 12.34
C SER A 87 34.54 16.41 11.22
N LYS A 88 33.58 16.68 10.33
CA LYS A 88 33.60 17.88 9.49
C LYS A 88 32.21 18.21 8.95
N ASP A 89 31.47 18.98 9.74
CA ASP A 89 30.94 20.28 9.28
C ASP A 89 30.02 20.85 10.36
N LEU A 90 30.61 21.67 11.23
CA LEU A 90 29.89 22.66 12.03
C LEU A 90 29.99 23.99 11.27
N LEU A 91 29.12 24.16 10.28
CA LEU A 91 28.75 25.48 9.76
C LEU A 91 27.46 25.91 10.48
N PRO A 92 27.39 27.11 11.08
CA PRO A 92 26.17 27.56 11.74
C PRO A 92 25.14 27.96 10.68
N GLU A 93 24.19 27.06 10.41
CA GLU A 93 23.07 27.30 9.51
C GLU A 93 22.01 28.18 10.20
N VAL A 94 21.76 29.33 9.57
CA VAL A 94 20.70 30.28 9.94
C VAL A 94 19.36 29.72 9.48
N GLY A 95 18.44 29.49 10.42
CA GLY A 95 17.01 29.26 10.14
C GLY A 95 16.54 27.85 10.48
N ASN A 96 16.29 27.58 11.76
CA ASN A 96 15.71 26.33 12.24
C ASN A 96 14.21 26.25 11.91
N LEU A 97 13.89 25.92 10.66
CA LEU A 97 12.59 25.34 10.32
C LEU A 97 12.52 23.95 10.99
N PRO A 98 11.42 23.60 11.68
CA PRO A 98 11.27 22.24 12.21
C PRO A 98 11.32 21.26 11.04
N GLN A 99 12.39 20.44 10.94
CA GLN A 99 12.41 19.33 10.00
C GLN A 99 11.35 18.32 10.44
N PRO A 100 10.48 17.85 9.54
CA PRO A 100 9.48 16.85 9.90
C PRO A 100 10.18 15.60 10.45
N SER A 101 9.63 15.03 11.51
CA SER A 101 10.08 13.73 12.02
C SER A 101 10.02 12.69 10.89
N GLN A 102 10.87 11.66 10.92
CA GLN A 102 10.90 10.62 9.87
C GLN A 102 9.52 10.00 9.62
N ALA A 103 8.72 9.80 10.68
CA ALA A 103 7.35 9.33 10.57
C ALA A 103 6.43 10.32 9.82
N GLN A 104 6.57 11.63 10.07
CA GLN A 104 5.80 12.66 9.34
C GLN A 104 6.24 12.77 7.88
N ALA A 105 7.55 12.67 7.59
CA ALA A 105 8.05 12.69 6.22
C ALA A 105 7.54 11.48 5.41
N GLN A 106 7.46 10.30 6.04
CA GLN A 106 6.96 9.10 5.39
C GLN A 106 5.45 9.13 5.16
N LEU A 107 4.68 9.69 6.10
CA LEU A 107 3.24 9.93 5.91
C LEU A 107 2.97 10.92 4.78
N LEU A 108 3.73 12.02 4.71
CA LEU A 108 3.62 13.02 3.64
C LEU A 108 3.98 12.41 2.27
N GLY A 109 5.05 11.61 2.21
CA GLY A 109 5.43 10.90 0.98
C GLY A 109 4.34 9.92 0.52
N ALA A 110 3.76 9.15 1.44
CA ALA A 110 2.69 8.22 1.14
C ALA A 110 1.43 8.94 0.60
N GLU A 111 1.02 10.06 1.21
CA GLU A 111 -0.09 10.87 0.69
C GLU A 111 0.19 11.40 -0.73
N GLN A 112 1.43 11.83 -0.98
CA GLN A 112 1.83 12.34 -2.29
C GLN A 112 1.87 11.25 -3.35
N ASP A 113 2.30 10.03 -3.00
CA ASP A 113 2.26 8.87 -3.89
C ASP A 113 0.83 8.50 -4.27
N GLU A 114 -0.10 8.47 -3.32
CA GLU A 114 -1.51 8.19 -3.60
C GLU A 114 -2.11 9.25 -4.55
N ILE A 115 -1.73 10.52 -4.42
CA ILE A 115 -2.14 11.57 -5.35
C ILE A 115 -1.56 11.28 -6.75
N SER A 116 -0.26 10.98 -6.86
CA SER A 116 0.38 10.64 -8.14
C SER A 116 -0.27 9.43 -8.80
N PHE A 117 -0.55 8.36 -8.05
CA PHE A 117 -1.18 7.15 -8.58
C PHE A 117 -2.59 7.43 -9.10
N ASN A 118 -3.38 8.19 -8.34
CA ASN A 118 -4.72 8.61 -8.77
C ASN A 118 -4.67 9.48 -10.03
N GLN A 119 -3.71 10.40 -10.15
CA GLN A 119 -3.53 11.21 -11.35
C GLN A 119 -3.23 10.35 -12.59
N VAL A 120 -2.34 9.36 -12.45
CA VAL A 120 -2.01 8.43 -13.55
C VAL A 120 -3.23 7.59 -13.93
N MET A 121 -3.96 7.05 -12.95
CA MET A 121 -5.18 6.26 -13.20
C MET A 121 -6.30 7.09 -13.84
N GLU A 122 -6.50 8.32 -13.37
CA GLU A 122 -7.49 9.25 -13.92
C GLU A 122 -7.14 9.61 -15.36
N ALA A 123 -5.87 9.90 -15.64
CA ALA A 123 -5.41 10.18 -17.00
C ALA A 123 -5.64 9.00 -17.95
N LEU A 124 -5.31 7.77 -17.53
CA LEU A 124 -5.58 6.57 -18.34
C LEU A 124 -7.09 6.35 -18.57
N THR A 125 -7.91 6.63 -17.55
CA THR A 125 -9.36 6.47 -17.64
C THR A 125 -9.98 7.55 -18.53
N ALA A 126 -9.49 8.78 -18.47
CA ALA A 126 -9.97 9.90 -19.27
C ALA A 126 -9.77 9.67 -20.78
N LEU A 127 -8.70 8.94 -21.14
CA LEU A 127 -8.43 8.55 -22.53
C LEU A 127 -9.39 7.47 -23.04
N SER A 128 -10.02 6.70 -22.14
CA SER A 128 -11.03 5.73 -22.53
C SER A 128 -12.29 6.45 -23.02
N GLY A 129 -12.78 6.05 -24.19
CA GLY A 129 -13.93 6.67 -24.85
C GLY A 129 -13.62 7.86 -25.75
N GLU A 130 -12.35 8.31 -25.84
CA GLU A 130 -11.96 9.35 -26.81
C GLU A 130 -12.03 8.85 -28.26
N SER A 131 -11.68 7.59 -28.49
CA SER A 131 -11.69 6.96 -29.81
C SER A 131 -11.75 5.44 -29.72
N ALA A 132 -12.44 4.81 -30.68
CA ALA A 132 -12.46 3.36 -30.82
C ALA A 132 -11.06 2.75 -31.03
N VAL A 133 -10.08 3.53 -31.52
CA VAL A 133 -8.69 3.07 -31.64
C VAL A 133 -8.03 3.01 -30.26
N ILE A 134 -8.18 4.06 -29.45
CA ILE A 134 -7.66 4.12 -28.08
C ILE A 134 -8.27 3.01 -27.23
N ASP A 135 -9.59 2.83 -27.30
CA ASP A 135 -10.28 1.78 -26.55
C ASP A 135 -9.75 0.38 -26.88
N ARG A 136 -9.40 0.13 -28.16
CA ARG A 136 -8.81 -1.16 -28.56
C ARG A 136 -7.42 -1.36 -27.96
N MET A 137 -6.61 -0.31 -27.91
CA MET A 137 -5.28 -0.34 -27.31
C MET A 137 -5.36 -0.53 -25.79
N LEU A 138 -6.27 0.18 -25.11
CA LEU A 138 -6.45 0.09 -23.66
C LEU A 138 -6.92 -1.30 -23.19
N ARG A 139 -7.42 -2.17 -24.07
CA ARG A 139 -7.67 -3.59 -23.72
C ARG A 139 -6.42 -4.37 -23.33
N HIS A 140 -5.24 -3.89 -23.74
CA HIS A 140 -3.95 -4.45 -23.34
C HIS A 140 -3.50 -3.98 -21.96
N VAL A 141 -4.21 -3.03 -21.35
CA VAL A 141 -3.78 -2.35 -20.13
C VAL A 141 -4.61 -2.83 -18.94
N ILE A 142 -3.93 -3.25 -17.88
CA ILE A 142 -4.53 -3.45 -16.56
C ILE A 142 -3.72 -2.64 -15.55
N THR A 143 -4.41 -1.92 -14.67
CA THR A 143 -3.76 -1.19 -13.58
C THR A 143 -4.11 -1.80 -12.23
N ARG A 144 -3.15 -1.82 -11.31
CA ARG A 144 -3.34 -2.25 -9.92
C ARG A 144 -2.40 -1.52 -8.99
N VAL A 145 -2.90 -1.11 -7.82
CA VAL A 145 -2.07 -0.55 -6.75
C VAL A 145 -1.56 -1.70 -5.88
N THR A 146 -0.27 -1.69 -5.59
CA THR A 146 0.43 -2.64 -4.71
C THR A 146 1.21 -1.90 -3.62
N ASP A 147 1.87 -2.66 -2.75
CA ASP A 147 2.75 -2.08 -1.73
C ASP A 147 3.92 -1.32 -2.36
N GLU A 148 4.45 -1.83 -3.47
CA GLU A 148 5.55 -1.23 -4.23
C GLU A 148 5.15 0.04 -4.99
N GLY A 149 3.91 0.12 -5.49
CA GLY A 149 3.44 1.28 -6.24
C GLY A 149 2.24 0.99 -7.14
N LEU A 150 2.03 1.85 -8.14
CA LEU A 150 1.03 1.62 -9.18
C LEU A 150 1.64 0.82 -10.33
N ILE A 151 1.15 -0.41 -10.53
CA ILE A 151 1.55 -1.28 -11.63
C ILE A 151 0.62 -1.02 -12.81
N ILE A 152 1.22 -0.67 -13.96
CA ILE A 152 0.58 -0.60 -15.27
C ILE A 152 1.07 -1.80 -16.07
N GLU A 153 0.24 -2.83 -16.17
CA GLU A 153 0.52 -4.06 -16.90
C GLU A 153 0.07 -3.94 -18.35
N LEU A 154 0.99 -4.22 -19.28
CA LEU A 154 0.75 -4.29 -20.72
C LEU A 154 0.94 -5.73 -21.18
N PHE A 155 -0.09 -6.37 -21.73
CA PHE A 155 -0.03 -7.80 -22.08
C PHE A 155 -0.54 -8.11 -23.49
N ASP A 156 -0.08 -9.23 -24.05
CA ASP A 156 -0.51 -9.68 -25.39
C ASP A 156 -1.98 -10.15 -25.40
N LEU A 157 -2.68 -9.80 -26.49
CA LEU A 157 -3.94 -10.46 -26.87
C LEU A 157 -3.66 -11.49 -27.98
N GLU A 158 -4.53 -12.49 -28.12
CA GLU A 158 -4.32 -13.58 -29.09
C GLU A 158 -4.19 -13.08 -30.54
N ASP A 159 -4.95 -12.05 -30.90
CA ASP A 159 -4.98 -11.44 -32.24
C ASP A 159 -4.06 -10.21 -32.38
N GLN A 160 -3.54 -9.70 -31.27
CA GLN A 160 -2.78 -8.44 -31.20
C GLN A 160 -1.59 -8.59 -30.24
N PRO A 161 -0.45 -9.14 -30.69
CA PRO A 161 0.76 -9.18 -29.89
C PRO A 161 1.40 -7.78 -29.77
N LEU A 162 2.03 -7.49 -28.64
CA LEU A 162 2.74 -6.24 -28.37
C LEU A 162 4.19 -6.25 -28.89
N PHE A 163 4.74 -7.44 -29.14
CA PHE A 163 6.06 -7.62 -29.74
C PHE A 163 5.99 -8.54 -30.96
N ILE A 164 6.87 -8.31 -31.94
CA ILE A 164 6.93 -9.11 -33.15
C ILE A 164 7.56 -10.46 -32.79
N ASP A 165 6.83 -11.55 -32.98
CA ASP A 165 7.26 -12.93 -32.74
C ASP A 165 7.91 -13.11 -31.35
N ALA A 166 9.06 -13.79 -31.29
CA ALA A 166 9.88 -13.96 -30.09
C ALA A 166 11.02 -12.93 -30.01
N SER A 167 10.82 -11.73 -30.57
CA SER A 167 11.81 -10.64 -30.54
C SER A 167 11.51 -9.60 -29.46
N ASP A 168 12.40 -8.62 -29.35
CA ASP A 168 12.28 -7.40 -28.58
C ASP A 168 11.75 -6.20 -29.39
N VAL A 169 11.34 -6.43 -30.64
CA VAL A 169 10.83 -5.37 -31.52
C VAL A 169 9.37 -5.07 -31.19
N PRO A 170 9.04 -3.86 -30.69
CA PRO A 170 7.68 -3.48 -30.33
C PRO A 170 6.82 -3.26 -31.58
N THR A 171 5.57 -3.72 -31.54
CA THR A 171 4.57 -3.44 -32.59
C THR A 171 4.12 -1.98 -32.55
N GLY A 172 3.39 -1.52 -33.59
CA GLY A 172 2.83 -0.16 -33.59
C GLY A 172 1.94 0.10 -32.38
N VAL A 173 1.10 -0.87 -32.00
CA VAL A 173 0.26 -0.80 -30.79
C VAL A 173 1.10 -0.61 -29.53
N MET A 174 2.22 -1.34 -29.39
CA MET A 174 3.10 -1.19 -28.23
C MET A 174 3.82 0.15 -28.20
N GLN A 175 4.22 0.67 -29.37
CA GLN A 175 4.83 1.99 -29.49
C GLN A 175 3.84 3.09 -29.08
N ASP A 176 2.60 3.03 -29.57
CA ASP A 176 1.54 3.99 -29.26
C ASP A 176 1.15 3.93 -27.77
N LEU A 177 0.99 2.72 -27.21
CA LEU A 177 0.71 2.53 -25.77
C LEU A 177 1.84 3.09 -24.91
N THR A 178 3.09 2.76 -25.25
CA THR A 178 4.24 3.22 -24.46
C THR A 178 4.41 4.73 -24.57
N ALA A 179 4.15 5.32 -25.74
CA ALA A 179 4.20 6.78 -25.92
C ALA A 179 3.15 7.50 -25.07
N MET A 180 1.92 6.98 -25.05
CA MET A 180 0.84 7.49 -24.21
C MET A 180 1.19 7.40 -22.72
N ILE A 181 1.65 6.22 -22.26
CA ILE A 181 2.03 6.02 -20.86
C ILE A 181 3.20 6.90 -20.48
N ALA A 182 4.21 7.06 -21.34
CA ALA A 182 5.36 7.93 -21.12
C ALA A 182 4.96 9.38 -20.83
N GLN A 183 3.98 9.91 -21.58
CA GLN A 183 3.48 11.27 -21.36
C GLN A 183 2.79 11.38 -20.00
N ILE A 184 1.98 10.38 -19.61
CA ILE A 184 1.25 10.39 -18.34
C ILE A 184 2.22 10.31 -17.15
N VAL A 185 3.16 9.35 -17.17
CA VAL A 185 4.11 9.16 -16.06
C VAL A 185 5.18 10.25 -16.00
N GLY A 186 5.40 11.00 -17.09
CA GLY A 186 6.28 12.17 -17.11
C GLY A 186 5.76 13.35 -16.29
N PHE A 187 4.46 13.39 -15.94
CA PHE A 187 3.89 14.44 -15.10
C PHE A 187 4.08 14.21 -13.60
N VAL A 188 4.36 12.97 -13.19
CA VAL A 188 4.60 12.63 -11.79
C VAL A 188 6.10 12.59 -11.50
N SER A 189 6.50 12.88 -10.26
CA SER A 189 7.91 12.87 -9.86
C SER A 189 8.41 11.51 -9.39
N ASN A 190 7.53 10.50 -9.37
CA ASN A 190 7.83 9.16 -8.91
C ASN A 190 8.88 8.48 -9.79
N ASP A 191 9.69 7.64 -9.14
CA ASP A 191 10.59 6.72 -9.82
C ASP A 191 9.79 5.65 -10.57
N LEU A 192 10.38 5.07 -11.61
CA LEU A 192 9.80 4.07 -12.49
C LEU A 192 10.66 2.80 -12.46
N ALA A 193 10.00 1.65 -12.37
CA ALA A 193 10.59 0.36 -12.68
C ALA A 193 9.92 -0.26 -13.91
N VAL A 194 10.68 -1.00 -14.71
CA VAL A 194 10.14 -1.74 -15.86
C VAL A 194 10.50 -3.21 -15.72
N GLU A 195 9.50 -4.07 -15.75
CA GLU A 195 9.69 -5.52 -15.59
C GLU A 195 9.18 -6.27 -16.81
N GLY A 196 10.01 -7.20 -17.29
CA GLY A 196 9.70 -8.02 -18.46
C GLY A 196 9.36 -9.45 -18.09
N HIS A 197 8.25 -9.94 -18.64
CA HIS A 197 7.82 -11.33 -18.52
C HIS A 197 7.46 -11.92 -19.88
N VAL A 198 7.78 -13.19 -20.07
CA VAL A 198 7.40 -13.95 -21.26
C VAL A 198 6.67 -15.23 -20.86
N ARG A 199 5.80 -15.71 -21.74
CA ARG A 199 5.15 -17.01 -21.54
C ARG A 199 6.14 -18.15 -21.67
N SER A 200 5.83 -19.28 -21.03
CA SER A 200 6.56 -20.52 -21.26
C SER A 200 6.32 -21.04 -22.68
N GLN A 201 7.28 -21.81 -23.19
CA GLN A 201 7.18 -22.47 -24.49
C GLN A 201 6.96 -23.98 -24.31
N PRO A 202 6.13 -24.63 -25.17
CA PRO A 202 5.85 -26.05 -25.05
C PRO A 202 7.07 -26.92 -25.40
N ILE A 203 8.02 -26.37 -26.16
CA ILE A 203 9.24 -27.06 -26.58
C ILE A 203 10.37 -26.61 -25.65
N VAL A 204 10.97 -27.55 -24.93
CA VAL A 204 12.20 -27.29 -24.19
C VAL A 204 13.32 -27.10 -25.21
N LEU A 205 13.67 -25.85 -25.47
CA LEU A 205 14.80 -25.51 -26.32
C LEU A 205 16.10 -25.88 -25.61
N LEU A 206 17.09 -26.38 -26.38
CA LEU A 206 18.46 -26.61 -25.91
C LEU A 206 19.06 -25.35 -25.27
N LYS A 207 18.65 -24.17 -25.74
CA LYS A 207 18.92 -22.88 -25.14
C LYS A 207 17.60 -22.14 -24.92
N ASN A 208 17.17 -22.06 -23.67
CA ASN A 208 16.03 -21.22 -23.30
C ASN A 208 16.49 -19.75 -23.27
N GLN A 209 15.90 -18.92 -24.14
CA GLN A 209 16.23 -17.50 -24.27
C GLN A 209 15.22 -16.58 -23.57
N ASN A 210 14.32 -17.13 -22.74
CA ASN A 210 13.24 -16.36 -22.12
C ASN A 210 13.77 -15.23 -21.23
N TRP A 211 14.89 -15.46 -20.53
CA TRP A 211 15.54 -14.42 -19.73
C TRP A 211 16.07 -13.29 -20.62
N GLU A 212 16.78 -13.62 -21.69
CA GLU A 212 17.30 -12.65 -22.64
C GLU A 212 16.17 -11.87 -23.34
N ILE A 213 15.11 -12.54 -23.79
CA ILE A 213 13.98 -11.89 -24.47
C ILE A 213 13.23 -10.98 -23.49
N SER A 214 12.92 -11.45 -22.28
CA SER A 214 12.21 -10.62 -21.29
C SER A 214 13.04 -9.40 -20.90
N HIS A 215 14.35 -9.55 -20.72
CA HIS A 215 15.26 -8.43 -20.46
C HIS A 215 15.31 -7.43 -21.63
N SER A 216 15.51 -7.92 -22.86
CA SER A 216 15.57 -7.06 -24.04
C SER A 216 14.27 -6.29 -24.26
N ARG A 217 13.11 -6.93 -24.03
CA ARG A 217 11.80 -6.26 -24.09
C ARG A 217 11.66 -5.17 -23.03
N ALA A 218 12.00 -5.46 -21.77
CA ALA A 218 11.97 -4.47 -20.70
C ALA A 218 12.89 -3.28 -21.01
N GLN A 219 14.09 -3.55 -21.55
CA GLN A 219 15.03 -2.52 -21.98
C GLN A 219 14.50 -1.68 -23.16
N ALA A 220 13.85 -2.30 -24.15
CA ALA A 220 13.22 -1.61 -25.26
C ALA A 220 12.12 -0.66 -24.77
N ILE A 221 11.30 -1.09 -23.80
CA ILE A 221 10.26 -0.23 -23.21
C ILE A 221 10.85 0.90 -22.39
N ARG A 222 11.90 0.65 -21.59
CA ARG A 222 12.64 1.69 -20.88
C ARG A 222 13.15 2.78 -21.83
N LEU A 223 13.66 2.40 -23.02
CA LEU A 223 14.09 3.35 -24.05
C LEU A 223 12.92 4.12 -24.67
N LEU A 224 11.82 3.44 -25.00
CA LEU A 224 10.62 4.07 -25.55
C LEU A 224 9.99 5.07 -24.56
N LEU A 225 9.92 4.73 -23.27
CA LEU A 225 9.43 5.63 -22.24
C LEU A 225 10.25 6.93 -22.20
N GLN A 226 11.59 6.81 -22.21
CA GLN A 226 12.48 7.96 -22.21
C GLN A 226 12.35 8.81 -23.49
N GLN A 227 12.16 8.18 -24.64
CA GLN A 227 12.00 8.89 -25.92
C GLN A 227 10.69 9.68 -26.00
N ASN A 228 9.65 9.24 -25.29
CA ASN A 228 8.29 9.78 -25.43
C ASN A 228 7.82 10.65 -24.26
N GLY A 229 8.67 10.92 -23.25
CA GLY A 229 8.38 11.93 -22.24
C GLY A 229 8.77 11.59 -20.81
N ALA A 230 9.10 10.33 -20.49
CA ALA A 230 9.58 9.98 -19.15
C ALA A 230 11.00 10.53 -18.95
N TYR A 231 11.27 11.14 -17.79
CA TYR A 231 12.58 11.69 -17.51
C TYR A 231 13.60 10.57 -17.24
N PRO A 232 14.84 10.65 -17.78
CA PRO A 232 15.86 9.61 -17.57
C PRO A 232 16.13 9.29 -16.11
N GLN A 233 16.02 10.29 -15.23
CA GLN A 233 16.24 10.20 -13.79
C GLN A 233 15.14 9.46 -13.04
N GLN A 234 13.93 9.36 -13.61
CA GLN A 234 12.86 8.57 -13.00
C GLN A 234 13.17 7.07 -13.12
N MET A 235 13.94 6.64 -14.11
CA MET A 235 14.21 5.21 -14.29
C MET A 235 15.09 4.67 -13.16
N ASN A 236 14.49 3.85 -12.31
CA ASN A 236 15.15 3.25 -11.15
C ASN A 236 15.79 1.91 -11.50
N ARG A 237 15.01 0.99 -12.10
CA ARG A 237 15.48 -0.35 -12.45
C ARG A 237 14.75 -0.95 -13.64
N VAL A 238 15.42 -1.92 -14.27
CA VAL A 238 14.86 -2.76 -15.33
C VAL A 238 15.06 -4.22 -14.94
N THR A 239 13.96 -4.94 -14.73
CA THR A 239 13.97 -6.34 -14.27
C THR A 239 13.50 -7.26 -15.39
N ALA A 240 14.03 -8.48 -15.41
CA ALA A 240 13.59 -9.56 -16.28
C ALA A 240 13.20 -10.74 -15.40
N HIS A 241 12.13 -11.45 -15.74
CA HIS A 241 11.67 -12.63 -14.98
C HIS A 241 11.64 -13.91 -15.82
N GLY A 242 11.94 -13.81 -17.12
CA GLY A 242 11.73 -14.91 -18.06
C GLY A 242 10.29 -15.40 -18.02
N ASP A 243 10.11 -16.72 -17.90
CA ASP A 243 8.82 -17.39 -17.76
C ASP A 243 8.55 -17.93 -16.35
N ARG A 244 9.24 -17.40 -15.33
CA ARG A 244 9.19 -17.93 -13.96
C ARG A 244 8.05 -17.40 -13.11
N GLU A 245 7.40 -16.33 -13.55
CA GLU A 245 6.29 -15.68 -12.84
C GLU A 245 5.06 -15.55 -13.75
N PRO A 246 4.37 -16.66 -14.06
CA PRO A 246 3.16 -16.63 -14.86
C PRO A 246 1.99 -16.07 -14.04
N GLN A 247 1.29 -15.09 -14.60
CA GLN A 247 0.08 -14.52 -14.00
C GLN A 247 -1.13 -15.47 -14.15
N TYR A 248 -1.15 -16.26 -15.23
CA TYR A 248 -2.21 -17.22 -15.52
C TYR A 248 -1.76 -18.66 -15.24
N LYS A 249 -2.68 -19.46 -14.70
CA LYS A 249 -2.44 -20.88 -14.37
C LYS A 249 -1.86 -21.70 -15.51
N ASN A 250 -2.25 -21.41 -16.75
CA ASN A 250 -1.62 -21.99 -17.93
C ASN A 250 -0.36 -21.20 -18.28
N PRO A 251 0.86 -21.75 -18.09
CA PRO A 251 2.11 -21.03 -18.36
C PRO A 251 2.28 -20.65 -19.83
N LEU A 252 1.62 -21.38 -20.74
CA LEU A 252 1.68 -21.15 -22.19
C LEU A 252 0.73 -20.06 -22.69
N SER A 253 -0.11 -19.49 -21.80
CA SER A 253 -1.05 -18.43 -22.15
C SER A 253 -0.33 -17.24 -22.79
N VAL A 254 -0.87 -16.68 -23.88
CA VAL A 254 -0.33 -15.43 -24.48
C VAL A 254 -0.32 -14.30 -23.47
N ARG A 255 -1.26 -14.27 -22.53
CA ARG A 255 -1.33 -13.23 -21.50
C ARG A 255 -0.17 -13.25 -20.49
N ASN A 256 0.66 -14.30 -20.49
CA ASN A 256 1.89 -14.31 -19.69
C ASN A 256 3.04 -13.55 -20.38
N ASN A 257 2.91 -13.20 -21.67
CA ASN A 257 3.75 -12.17 -22.29
C ASN A 257 3.23 -10.82 -21.83
N ARG A 258 3.99 -10.16 -20.95
CA ARG A 258 3.61 -8.88 -20.39
C ARG A 258 4.82 -8.03 -20.01
N ILE A 259 4.60 -6.73 -19.99
CA ILE A 259 5.49 -5.72 -19.44
C ILE A 259 4.77 -5.04 -18.29
N GLU A 260 5.44 -4.91 -17.15
CA GLU A 260 4.95 -4.14 -16.02
C GLU A 260 5.74 -2.83 -15.96
N ILE A 261 5.03 -1.70 -16.03
CA ILE A 261 5.59 -0.37 -15.78
C ILE A 261 5.08 0.06 -14.41
N ILE A 262 5.99 0.21 -13.46
CA ILE A 262 5.65 0.44 -12.06
C ILE A 262 6.00 1.87 -11.71
N VAL A 263 5.00 2.65 -11.31
CA VAL A 263 5.21 3.97 -10.69
C VAL A 263 5.46 3.72 -9.21
N LEU A 264 6.71 3.84 -8.79
CA LEU A 264 7.18 3.43 -7.47
C LEU A 264 6.69 4.38 -6.37
N ARG A 265 6.40 3.80 -5.21
CA ARG A 265 6.17 4.53 -3.97
C ARG A 265 7.47 5.20 -3.50
N SER A 266 7.33 6.38 -2.90
CA SER A 266 8.41 7.14 -2.27
C SER A 266 9.15 6.27 -1.25
N GLY A 267 10.43 5.98 -1.52
CA GLY A 267 11.31 5.21 -0.62
C GLY A 267 11.67 3.79 -1.11
N GLU A 268 10.89 3.19 -2.00
CA GLU A 268 11.19 1.87 -2.58
C GLU A 268 12.37 1.93 -3.58
N GLY A 269 12.59 3.09 -4.22
CA GLY A 269 13.66 3.29 -5.20
C GLY A 269 15.10 3.36 -4.64
N LYS A 270 15.33 3.24 -3.32
CA LYS A 270 16.66 3.49 -2.72
C LYS A 270 17.30 2.28 -2.04
N SER A 271 16.82 1.07 -2.27
CA SER A 271 17.44 -0.14 -1.73
C SER A 271 18.69 -0.54 -2.55
N PHE A 272 19.87 -0.20 -2.03
CA PHE A 272 21.17 -0.76 -2.44
C PHE A 272 21.74 -1.62 -1.31
#